data_AF-A0A2N1NBL5-F1
#
_entry.id   AF-A0A2N1NBL5-F1
#
_cell.length_a   1.000
_cell.length_b   1.000
_cell.length_c   1.000
_cell.angle_alpha   90.00
_cell.angle_beta   90.00
_cell.angle_gamma   90.00
#
_symmetry.space_group_name_H-M   'P 1'
#
loop_
_entity.id
_entity.type
_entity.pdbx_description
1 polymer ?
#
loop_
_entity_poly.entity_id
_entity_poly.type
_entity_poly.pdbx_seq_one_letter_code
_entity_poly.pdbx_strand_id
1 'polypeptide(L)'
;MINQRNHQGFLKSNDIINLRIKKFYDNNGVSCQNGQYEFLRSHDIRFTVGNDTFQEVVCHNERLGGNDEWCIELIKQHTWALI
;
A
#
# COMPACT_ATOMS: atom_id res chain seq x y z
N MET A 1 10.69 -16.63 34.03
CA MET A 1 11.12 -17.09 32.70
C MET A 1 10.21 -16.39 31.68
N ILE A 2 10.82 -15.50 30.89
CA ILE A 2 10.36 -14.55 29.85
C ILE A 2 8.85 -14.50 29.48
N ASN A 3 8.22 -13.34 29.74
CA ASN A 3 6.98 -12.89 29.10
C ASN A 3 7.27 -12.47 27.64
N GLN A 4 6.99 -13.33 26.66
CA GLN A 4 6.90 -12.90 25.27
C GLN A 4 5.64 -12.04 25.13
N ARG A 5 5.80 -10.73 25.03
CA ARG A 5 4.69 -9.85 24.63
C ARG A 5 4.25 -10.28 23.21
N ASN A 6 3.07 -10.84 23.08
CA ASN A 6 2.44 -11.12 21.78
C ASN A 6 2.24 -9.79 21.04
N HIS A 7 3.12 -9.47 20.09
CA HIS A 7 3.02 -8.28 19.22
C HIS A 7 1.98 -8.47 18.10
N GLN A 8 0.92 -9.23 18.36
CA GLN A 8 -0.07 -9.61 17.36
C GLN A 8 -0.86 -8.36 16.94
N GLY A 9 -0.52 -7.79 15.79
CA GLY A 9 -1.17 -6.61 15.21
C GLY A 9 -0.29 -5.40 14.95
N PHE A 10 1.00 -5.41 15.33
CA PHE A 10 1.95 -4.34 14.96
C PHE A 10 2.70 -4.70 13.67
N LEU A 11 2.86 -3.71 12.79
CA LEU A 11 3.70 -3.81 11.59
C LEU A 11 5.13 -3.37 11.91
N LYS A 12 6.11 -3.98 11.25
CA LYS A 12 7.53 -3.64 11.31
C LYS A 12 8.10 -3.41 9.91
N SER A 13 9.28 -2.80 9.85
CA SER A 13 10.01 -2.69 8.59
C SER A 13 10.23 -4.09 7.98
N ASN A 14 10.16 -4.16 6.65
CA ASN A 14 10.25 -5.36 5.83
C ASN A 14 9.04 -6.29 5.91
N ASP A 15 7.97 -5.90 6.59
CA ASP A 15 6.70 -6.61 6.43
C ASP A 15 6.16 -6.39 5.02
N ILE A 16 5.71 -7.48 4.41
CA ILE A 16 5.01 -7.47 3.13
C ILE A 16 3.51 -7.45 3.41
N ILE A 17 2.83 -6.42 2.92
CA ILE A 17 1.41 -6.17 3.19
C ILE A 17 0.62 -5.94 1.91
N ASN A 18 -0.69 -6.13 1.99
CA ASN A 18 -1.62 -5.61 1.00
C ASN A 18 -2.30 -4.37 1.59
N LEU A 19 -2.34 -3.27 0.83
CA LEU A 19 -3.05 -2.05 1.21
C LEU A 19 -4.44 -2.05 0.58
N ARG A 20 -5.49 -1.72 1.34
CA ARG A 20 -6.86 -1.66 0.82
C ARG A 20 -7.63 -0.44 1.28
N ILE A 21 -8.53 0.03 0.44
CA ILE A 21 -9.52 1.06 0.75
C ILE A 21 -10.92 0.47 0.64
N LYS A 22 -11.83 0.87 1.54
CA LYS A 22 -13.25 0.57 1.40
C LYS A 22 -13.94 1.71 0.66
N LYS A 23 -14.44 1.44 -0.54
CA LYS A 23 -15.24 2.39 -1.31
C LYS A 23 -16.71 2.21 -1.01
N PHE A 24 -17.39 3.33 -0.81
CA PHE A 24 -18.83 3.40 -0.58
C PHE A 24 -19.58 3.97 -1.79
N TYR A 25 -18.86 4.50 -2.77
CA TYR A 25 -19.42 5.06 -3.99
C TYR A 25 -18.66 4.52 -5.20
N ASP A 26 -19.39 4.26 -6.29
CA ASP A 26 -18.78 3.96 -7.58
C ASP A 26 -18.26 5.23 -8.27
N ASN A 27 -17.70 5.08 -9.47
CA ASN A 27 -17.14 6.21 -10.23
C ASN A 27 -18.20 7.22 -10.69
N ASN A 28 -19.49 6.86 -10.63
CA ASN A 28 -20.63 7.73 -10.93
C ASN A 28 -21.21 8.39 -9.67
N GLY A 29 -20.63 8.14 -8.49
CA GLY A 29 -21.12 8.65 -7.21
C GLY A 29 -22.31 7.88 -6.64
N VAL A 30 -22.64 6.70 -7.18
CA VAL A 30 -23.75 5.88 -6.69
C VAL A 30 -23.29 5.07 -5.48
N SER A 31 -24.09 5.08 -4.41
CA SER A 31 -23.79 4.34 -3.18
C SER A 31 -23.77 2.83 -3.40
N CYS A 32 -22.68 2.18 -3.01
CA CYS A 32 -22.52 0.73 -3.02
C CYS A 32 -22.87 0.19 -1.63
N GLN A 33 -24.06 -0.39 -1.47
CA GLN A 33 -24.65 -0.74 -0.16
C GLN A 33 -23.79 -1.63 0.75
N ASN A 34 -22.92 -2.48 0.18
CA ASN A 34 -22.03 -3.35 0.97
C ASN A 34 -20.58 -2.83 1.07
N GLY A 35 -20.29 -1.72 0.39
CA GLY A 35 -18.95 -1.27 0.08
C GLY A 35 -18.15 -2.30 -0.72
N GLN A 36 -17.18 -1.85 -1.51
CA GLN A 36 -16.21 -2.73 -2.14
C GLN A 36 -14.82 -2.42 -1.58
N TYR A 37 -14.03 -3.45 -1.33
CA TYR A 37 -12.62 -3.27 -1.04
C TYR A 37 -11.86 -3.23 -2.35
N GLU A 38 -11.06 -2.20 -2.52
CA GLU A 38 -10.06 -2.15 -3.58
C GLU A 38 -8.67 -2.18 -2.97
N PHE A 39 -7.75 -2.87 -3.63
CA PHE A 39 -6.38 -3.09 -3.19
C PHE A 39 -5.41 -2.29 -4.05
N LEU A 40 -4.34 -1.78 -3.43
CA LEU A 40 -3.30 -1.03 -4.12
C LEU A 40 -2.42 -1.97 -4.93
N ARG A 41 -2.26 -1.69 -6.22
CA ARG A 41 -1.50 -2.49 -7.17
C ARG A 41 -0.51 -1.64 -7.95
N SER A 42 0.70 -2.15 -8.09
CA SER A 42 1.66 -1.70 -9.09
C SER A 42 1.63 -2.65 -10.30
N HIS A 43 2.06 -2.20 -11.47
CA HIS A 43 2.20 -3.09 -12.64
C HIS A 43 3.17 -2.49 -13.67
N ASP A 44 3.53 -3.25 -14.71
CA ASP A 44 4.54 -2.85 -15.70
C ASP A 44 4.06 -1.81 -16.73
N ILE A 45 3.14 -0.92 -16.34
CA ILE A 45 2.77 0.26 -17.13
C ILE A 45 3.50 1.48 -16.57
N ARG A 46 4.03 2.26 -17.50
CA ARG A 46 4.74 3.51 -17.20
C ARG A 46 4.14 4.64 -18.02
N PHE A 47 4.17 5.84 -17.45
CA PHE A 47 3.75 7.06 -18.12
C PHE A 47 4.75 8.18 -17.87
N THR A 48 4.80 9.15 -18.77
CA THR A 48 5.73 10.28 -18.69
C THR A 48 5.00 11.57 -18.31
N VAL A 49 5.53 12.31 -17.35
CA VAL A 49 5.08 13.67 -17.02
C VAL A 49 6.29 14.59 -17.13
N GLY A 50 6.28 15.48 -18.13
CA GLY A 50 7.49 16.23 -18.48
C GLY A 50 8.60 15.30 -18.97
N ASN A 51 9.77 15.39 -18.34
CA ASN A 51 10.94 14.55 -18.67
C ASN A 51 11.06 13.30 -17.78
N ASP A 52 10.16 13.14 -16.81
CA ASP A 52 10.24 12.07 -15.83
C ASP A 52 9.29 10.92 -16.21
N THR A 53 9.74 9.69 -15.96
CA THR A 53 8.96 8.46 -16.18
C THR A 53 8.55 7.87 -14.85
N PHE A 54 7.26 7.60 -14.70
CA PHE A 54 6.65 7.06 -13.49
C PHE A 54 6.02 5.72 -13.78
N GLN A 55 5.95 4.88 -12.76
CA GLN A 55 5.14 3.66 -12.77
C GLN A 55 3.71 4.00 -12.34
N GLU A 56 2.73 3.41 -13.00
CA GLU A 56 1.34 3.55 -12.59
C GLU A 56 1.03 2.75 -11.33
N VAL A 57 0.29 3.36 -10.40
CA VAL A 57 -0.22 2.72 -9.19
C VAL A 57 -1.72 2.95 -9.13
N VAL A 58 -2.50 1.87 -9.04
CA VAL A 58 -3.96 1.90 -9.11
C VAL A 58 -4.58 1.08 -7.98
N CYS A 59 -5.88 1.28 -7.77
CA CYS A 59 -6.71 0.43 -6.92
C CYS A 59 -7.53 -0.54 -7.80
N HIS A 60 -7.68 -1.80 -7.39
CA HIS A 60 -8.51 -2.79 -8.10
C HIS A 60 -9.30 -3.67 -7.12
N ASN A 61 -10.41 -4.25 -7.59
CA ASN A 61 -11.22 -5.23 -6.86
C ASN A 61 -11.10 -6.67 -7.41
N GLU A 62 -10.11 -6.91 -8.27
CA GLU A 62 -9.80 -8.21 -8.86
C GLU A 62 -9.08 -9.17 -7.90
N ARG A 63 -8.77 -10.38 -8.38
CA ARG A 63 -7.98 -11.37 -7.63
C ARG A 63 -6.60 -10.80 -7.25
N LEU A 64 -6.20 -11.05 -6.00
CA LEU A 64 -4.88 -10.68 -5.49
C LEU A 64 -3.76 -11.50 -6.14
N GLY A 65 -2.62 -10.84 -6.36
CA GLY A 65 -1.37 -11.41 -6.84
C GLY A 65 -0.15 -10.66 -6.31
N GLY A 66 1.06 -11.06 -6.72
CA GLY A 66 2.31 -10.49 -6.20
C GLY A 66 2.49 -8.98 -6.45
N ASN A 67 1.79 -8.44 -7.45
CA ASN A 67 1.77 -7.01 -7.77
C ASN A 67 1.00 -6.15 -6.74
N ASP A 68 0.30 -6.79 -5.81
CA ASP A 68 -0.52 -6.16 -4.78
C ASP A 68 0.22 -6.11 -3.42
N GLU A 69 1.42 -6.71 -3.38
CA GLU A 69 2.28 -6.80 -2.21
C GLU A 69 3.21 -5.59 -2.11
N TRP A 70 3.21 -4.94 -0.93
CA TRP A 70 4.00 -3.75 -0.65
C TRP A 70 4.90 -3.98 0.56
N CYS A 71 6.17 -3.63 0.43
CA CYS A 71 7.14 -3.67 1.53
C CYS A 71 7.09 -2.37 2.33
N ILE A 72 6.95 -2.48 3.66
CA ILE A 72 7.08 -1.32 4.56
C ILE A 72 8.56 -1.06 4.82
N GLU A 73 9.08 0.09 4.37
CA GLU A 73 10.43 0.53 4.71
C GLU A 73 10.37 1.72 5.69
N LEU A 74 10.87 1.52 6.91
CA LEU A 74 10.97 2.60 7.89
C LEU A 74 12.27 3.37 7.66
N ILE A 75 12.15 4.53 7.02
CA ILE A 75 13.30 5.43 6.84
C ILE A 75 13.59 6.10 8.18
N LYS A 76 14.70 5.69 8.81
CA LYS A 76 15.23 6.45 9.95
C LYS A 76 15.80 7.75 9.40
N GLN A 77 15.24 8.88 9.82
CA GLN A 77 16.02 10.13 9.75
C GLN A 77 17.25 9.89 10.60
N HIS A 78 18.39 9.65 9.96
CA HIS A 78 19.65 10.03 10.57
C HIS A 78 19.50 11.52 10.79
N THR A 79 19.30 11.94 12.05
CA THR A 79 19.63 13.30 12.45
C THR A 79 21.00 13.57 11.83
N TRP A 80 21.08 14.60 10.98
CA TRP A 80 22.34 15.11 10.46
C TRP A 80 23.16 15.61 11.65
N ALA A 81 23.74 14.68 12.40
CA ALA A 81 24.73 14.94 13.41
C ALA A 81 26.06 15.04 12.67
N LEU A 82 26.42 16.30 12.40
CA LEU A 82 27.75 16.82 12.10
C LEU A 82 28.36 16.42 10.74
N ILE A 83 28.49 17.42 9.86
CA ILE A 83 29.72 18.23 9.76
C ILE A 83 29.31 19.70 9.58
#